data_AF-A0A0N1F6H4-F1
#
_entry.id   AF-A0A0N1F6H4-F1
#
_cell.length_a   1.000
_cell.length_b   1.000
_cell.length_c   1.000
_cell.angle_alpha   90.00
_cell.angle_beta   90.00
_cell.angle_gamma   90.00
#
_symmetry.space_group_name_H-M   'P 1'
#
loop_
_entity.id
_entity.type
_entity.pdbx_description
1 polymer ?
#
loop_
_entity_poly.entity_id
_entity_poly.type
_entity_poly.pdbx_seq_one_letter_code
_entity_poly.pdbx_strand_id
1 'polypeptide(L)'
;MISLASARVSAQGCDLDESPCSGCGCKGGPGYRHVETQRCVGFRQLDTLCGSPPTARCVPENAPGTGENRDCALRSRGRPARGAGS
;
A
#
# COMPACT_ATOMS: atom_id res chain seq x y z
N MET A 1 26.10 8.44 19.53
CA MET A 1 25.05 8.74 18.54
C MET A 1 24.86 7.49 17.70
N ILE A 2 23.90 6.62 18.06
CA ILE A 2 23.69 5.33 17.38
C ILE A 2 22.88 5.62 16.12
N SER A 3 23.52 5.54 14.94
CA SER A 3 22.84 5.61 13.65
C SER A 3 21.96 4.38 13.46
N LEU A 4 20.65 4.57 13.57
CA LEU A 4 19.64 3.59 13.14
C LEU A 4 19.58 3.63 11.61
N ALA A 5 20.38 2.79 10.96
CA ALA A 5 20.21 2.50 9.54
C ALA A 5 18.90 1.72 9.36
N SER A 6 17.89 2.35 8.76
CA SER A 6 16.65 1.69 8.34
C SER A 6 16.99 0.55 7.39
N ALA A 7 16.60 -0.67 7.75
CA ALA A 7 16.73 -1.84 6.90
C ALA A 7 15.69 -1.73 5.78
N ARG A 8 16.12 -1.35 4.57
CA ARG A 8 15.30 -1.44 3.37
C ARG A 8 15.33 -2.88 2.89
N VAL A 9 14.21 -3.60 2.98
CA VAL A 9 14.04 -4.89 2.31
C VAL A 9 13.67 -4.63 0.85
N SER A 10 14.62 -4.85 -0.06
CA SER A 10 14.39 -4.73 -1.50
C SER A 10 13.75 -6.00 -2.07
N ALA A 11 12.45 -5.97 -2.30
CA ALA A 11 11.78 -6.89 -3.21
C ALA A 11 11.64 -6.22 -4.59
N GLN A 12 12.55 -6.51 -5.52
CA GLN A 12 12.37 -6.29 -6.97
C GLN A 12 11.78 -4.91 -7.37
N GLY A 13 12.41 -3.81 -6.91
CA GLY A 13 12.06 -2.44 -7.33
C GLY A 13 10.81 -1.84 -6.66
N CYS A 14 10.30 -2.49 -5.62
CA CYS A 14 9.28 -1.95 -4.73
C CYS A 14 9.95 -1.54 -3.41
N ASP A 15 10.27 -0.27 -3.24
CA ASP A 15 10.65 0.26 -1.94
C ASP A 15 9.40 0.34 -1.06
N LEU A 16 9.24 -0.66 -0.18
CA LEU A 16 8.22 -0.63 0.84
C LEU A 16 8.79 0.11 2.04
N ASP A 17 8.30 1.33 2.28
CA ASP A 17 8.69 2.07 3.48
C ASP A 17 8.13 1.37 4.73
N GLU A 18 9.04 0.88 5.57
CA GLU A 18 8.71 0.20 6.82
C GLU A 18 8.60 1.15 8.00
N SER A 19 8.84 2.45 7.80
CA SER A 19 8.77 3.45 8.86
C SER A 19 7.39 3.43 9.53
N PRO A 20 7.32 3.71 10.83
CA PRO A 20 6.04 3.90 11.50
C PRO A 20 5.32 5.07 10.82
N CYS A 21 4.19 4.76 10.21
CA CYS A 21 3.39 5.75 9.51
C CYS A 21 1.91 5.55 9.86
N SER A 22 1.19 6.66 9.89
CA SER A 22 -0.22 6.71 10.29
C SER A 22 -1.07 7.17 9.12
N GLY A 23 -2.29 6.62 9.05
CA GLY A 23 -3.25 6.93 7.99
C GLY A 23 -3.13 6.02 6.76
N CYS A 24 -4.26 5.80 6.10
CA CYS A 24 -4.34 5.04 4.87
C CYS A 24 -3.63 5.80 3.75
N GLY A 25 -2.74 5.09 3.05
CA GLY A 25 -1.89 5.67 2.01
C GLY A 25 -0.46 5.95 2.45
N CYS A 26 -0.14 5.98 3.75
CA CYS A 26 1.19 6.40 4.21
C CYS A 26 2.36 5.55 3.67
N LYS A 27 2.11 4.28 3.31
CA LYS A 27 3.09 3.37 2.67
C LYS A 27 2.97 3.29 1.15
N GLY A 28 2.43 4.31 0.48
CA GLY A 28 2.24 4.25 -0.97
C GLY A 28 0.86 3.76 -1.43
N GLY A 29 -0.08 3.52 -0.51
CA GLY A 29 -1.42 2.99 -0.83
C GLY A 29 -2.36 4.02 -1.47
N PRO A 30 -3.59 3.65 -1.86
CA PRO A 30 -4.52 4.56 -2.54
C PRO A 30 -5.09 5.68 -1.64
N GLY A 31 -4.85 5.67 -0.33
CA GLY A 31 -5.25 6.77 0.55
C GLY A 31 -6.65 6.65 1.16
N TYR A 32 -7.33 5.53 0.99
CA TYR A 32 -8.74 5.37 1.38
C TYR A 32 -8.94 4.39 2.54
N ARG A 33 -9.78 4.78 3.51
CA ARG A 33 -10.29 3.93 4.59
C ARG A 33 -11.73 3.55 4.31
N HIS A 34 -12.05 2.25 4.36
CA HIS A 34 -13.42 1.79 4.24
C HIS A 34 -14.22 2.10 5.51
N VAL A 35 -15.43 2.66 5.38
CA VAL A 35 -16.17 3.16 6.56
C VAL A 35 -16.65 2.02 7.45
N GLU A 36 -17.12 0.91 6.89
CA GLU A 36 -17.65 -0.21 7.68
C GLU A 36 -16.54 -1.00 8.40
N THR A 37 -15.53 -1.46 7.67
CA THR A 37 -14.45 -2.28 8.23
C THR A 37 -13.40 -1.46 8.98
N GLN A 38 -13.38 -0.13 8.81
CA GLN A 38 -12.35 0.78 9.34
C GLN A 38 -10.92 0.45 8.88
N ARG A 39 -10.75 -0.38 7.84
CA ARG A 39 -9.44 -0.78 7.30
C ARG A 39 -9.06 0.05 6.08
N CYS A 40 -7.76 0.16 5.84
CA CYS A 40 -7.23 0.75 4.61
C CYS A 40 -7.49 -0.17 3.42
N VAL A 41 -7.88 0.44 2.30
CA VAL A 41 -8.17 -0.26 1.05
C VAL A 41 -6.94 -0.28 0.15
N GLY A 42 -6.72 -1.37 -0.58
CA GLY A 42 -5.66 -1.47 -1.59
C GLY A 42 -6.14 -1.06 -2.98
N PHE A 43 -5.23 -0.68 -3.88
CA PHE A 43 -5.58 -0.20 -5.24
C PHE A 43 -6.51 -1.14 -6.01
N ARG A 44 -6.31 -2.46 -5.89
CA ARG A 44 -7.13 -3.48 -6.59
C ARG A 44 -8.53 -3.68 -5.99
N GLN A 45 -8.71 -3.27 -4.74
CA GLN A 45 -9.95 -3.43 -4.00
C GLN A 45 -10.76 -2.14 -3.97
N LEU A 46 -10.21 -1.03 -4.49
CA LEU A 46 -10.80 0.29 -4.39
C LEU A 46 -12.18 0.33 -5.07
N ASP A 47 -12.28 -0.08 -6.33
CA ASP A 47 -13.58 -0.11 -7.03
C ASP A 47 -14.57 -1.09 -6.39
N THR A 48 -14.12 -2.25 -5.93
CA THR A 48 -15.00 -3.28 -5.36
C THR A 48 -15.54 -2.90 -3.99
N LEU A 49 -14.69 -2.33 -3.12
CA LEU A 49 -15.06 -1.97 -1.75
C LEU A 49 -15.63 -0.55 -1.67
N CYS A 50 -15.00 0.41 -2.33
CA CYS A 50 -15.35 1.82 -2.25
C CYS A 50 -16.39 2.26 -3.30
N GLY A 51 -16.44 1.58 -4.45
CA GLY A 51 -17.23 1.98 -5.61
C GLY A 51 -16.55 3.04 -6.48
N SER A 52 -17.26 3.50 -7.51
CA SER A 52 -16.85 4.61 -8.38
C SER A 52 -17.99 5.64 -8.41
N PRO A 53 -17.85 6.81 -7.75
CA PRO A 53 -16.65 7.32 -7.08
C PRO A 53 -16.31 6.62 -5.75
N PRO A 54 -15.03 6.51 -5.36
CA PRO A 54 -14.60 5.81 -4.14
C PRO A 54 -15.02 6.51 -2.84
N THR A 55 -15.45 7.76 -2.93
CA THR A 55 -15.96 8.54 -1.79
C THR A 55 -17.32 8.09 -1.29
N ALA A 56 -18.00 7.15 -1.99
CA ALA A 56 -19.31 6.65 -1.58
C ALA A 56 -19.24 5.75 -0.34
N ARG A 57 -18.19 4.92 -0.23
CA ARG A 57 -18.02 3.95 0.88
C ARG A 57 -16.65 4.00 1.54
N CYS A 58 -15.79 4.90 1.09
CA CYS A 58 -14.48 5.10 1.69
C CYS A 58 -14.20 6.58 1.93
N VAL A 59 -13.45 6.85 2.99
CA VAL A 59 -13.00 8.19 3.37
C VAL A 59 -11.56 8.37 2.90
N PRO A 60 -11.24 9.43 2.14
CA PRO A 60 -9.87 9.77 1.81
C PRO A 60 -9.14 10.35 3.03
N GLU A 61 -8.00 9.79 3.39
CA GLU A 61 -7.16 10.27 4.51
C GLU A 61 -5.96 11.11 4.04
N ASN A 62 -5.61 11.06 2.74
CA ASN A 62 -4.54 11.87 2.13
C ASN A 62 -3.21 11.83 2.91
N ALA A 63 -2.83 10.67 3.41
CA ALA A 63 -1.52 10.48 4.03
C ALA A 63 -0.40 10.83 3.01
N PRO A 64 0.79 11.30 3.46
CA PRO A 64 1.82 11.84 2.58
C PRO A 64 2.26 10.88 1.46
N GLY A 65 2.25 9.56 1.71
CA GLY A 65 2.60 8.55 0.72
C GLY A 65 1.48 8.15 -0.25
N THR A 66 0.32 8.82 -0.24
CA THR A 66 -0.84 8.37 -1.03
C THR A 66 -0.51 8.33 -2.53
N GLY A 67 -0.67 7.15 -3.14
CA GLY A 67 -0.47 6.95 -4.58
C GLY A 67 0.98 6.65 -4.99
N GLU A 68 1.98 6.90 -4.13
CA GLU A 68 3.40 6.81 -4.51
C GLU A 68 3.85 5.39 -4.89
N ASN A 69 3.15 4.35 -4.43
CA ASN A 69 3.45 2.95 -4.75
C ASN A 69 2.39 2.32 -5.69
N ARG A 70 1.63 3.13 -6.44
CA ARG A 70 0.56 2.65 -7.32
C ARG A 70 1.07 1.67 -8.37
N ASP A 71 2.16 2.01 -9.05
CA ASP A 71 2.70 1.21 -10.14
C ASP A 71 3.18 -0.16 -9.64
N CYS A 72 3.94 -0.23 -8.54
CA CYS A 72 4.35 -1.52 -7.99
C CYS A 72 3.16 -2.31 -7.41
N ALA A 73 2.19 -1.67 -6.73
CA ALA A 73 1.02 -2.37 -6.21
C ALA A 73 0.11 -2.97 -7.31
N LEU A 74 0.09 -2.33 -8.49
CA LEU A 74 -0.68 -2.76 -9.65
C LEU A 74 0.10 -3.68 -10.61
N ARG A 75 1.43 -3.72 -10.54
CA ARG A 75 2.21 -4.76 -11.22
C ARG A 75 1.63 -6.11 -10.84
N SER A 76 1.21 -6.86 -11.85
CA SER A 76 0.76 -8.23 -11.70
C SER A 76 1.84 -8.96 -10.91
N ARG A 77 1.49 -9.54 -9.75
CA ARG A 77 2.35 -10.53 -9.10
C ARG A 77 2.59 -11.59 -10.16
N GLY A 78 3.73 -11.55 -10.84
CA GLY A 78 4.25 -12.72 -11.51
C GLY A 78 4.19 -13.80 -10.45
N ARG A 79 3.39 -14.84 -10.71
CA ARG A 79 3.28 -16.06 -9.91
C ARG A 79 4.63 -16.32 -9.24
N PRO A 80 4.76 -16.39 -7.90
CA PRO A 80 6.01 -16.84 -7.33
C PRO A 80 6.25 -18.23 -7.92
N ALA A 81 7.30 -18.34 -8.73
CA ALA A 81 7.74 -19.62 -9.24
C ALA A 81 7.94 -20.51 -8.02
N ARG A 82 7.16 -21.58 -7.97
CA ARG A 82 7.20 -22.56 -6.91
C ARG A 82 8.60 -23.20 -6.97
N GLY A 83 9.48 -22.84 -6.04
CA GLY A 83 10.79 -23.47 -5.85
C GLY A 83 12.00 -22.58 -6.16
N ALA A 84 12.63 -22.06 -5.11
CA ALA A 84 14.07 -21.82 -5.03
C ALA A 84 14.43 -21.69 -3.55
N GLY A 85 14.59 -22.84 -2.90
CA GLY A 85 15.37 -22.92 -1.66
C GLY A 85 16.86 -22.91 -2.00
N SER A 86 17.68 -22.54 -1.03
CA SER A 86 19.12 -22.78 -0.99
C SER A 86 19.44 -23.43 0.34
#